data_AF-A0A529VUC1-F1
#
_entry.id   AF-A0A529VUC1-F1
#
_cell.length_a   1.000
_cell.length_b   1.000
_cell.length_c   1.000
_cell.angle_alpha   90.00
_cell.angle_beta   90.00
_cell.angle_gamma   90.00
#
_symmetry.space_group_name_H-M   'P 1'
#
loop_
_entity.id
_entity.type
_entity.pdbx_description
1 polymer ?
#
loop_
_entity_poly.entity_id
_entity_poly.type
_entity_poly.pdbx_seq_one_letter_code
_entity_poly.pdbx_strand_id
1 'polypeptide(L)'
;VVKSLDEAMISLDAAQSGVEAALRATEYDPQRLEKAEERLFALRAASRKHNVAVDDLAQLRDTMVADLADLDAGEERLHALEKQAAAAREAYDISAAQLSSLRQAAASGLTKAVMAELPALKLERAEFIVEMGSDAESRMEEGIDQVEFWVRTNPGTRPGPMMKVASGGE
;
A
#
# COMPACT_ATOMS: atom_id res chain seq x y z
N VAL A 1 -13.27 -86.79 -43.80
CA VAL A 1 -12.14 -86.32 -42.94
C VAL A 1 -11.46 -85.11 -43.55
N VAL A 2 -10.91 -85.18 -44.78
CA VAL A 2 -10.28 -84.01 -45.44
C VAL A 2 -11.26 -82.85 -45.62
N LYS A 3 -12.43 -83.10 -46.24
CA LYS A 3 -13.46 -82.07 -46.44
C LYS A 3 -13.97 -81.42 -45.14
N SER A 4 -14.15 -82.22 -44.09
CA SER A 4 -14.56 -81.73 -42.77
C SER A 4 -13.47 -80.92 -42.06
N LEU A 5 -12.19 -81.20 -42.34
CA LEU A 5 -11.06 -80.39 -41.88
C LEU A 5 -11.00 -79.05 -42.63
N ASP A 6 -11.24 -79.05 -43.95
CA ASP A 6 -11.30 -77.82 -44.75
C ASP A 6 -12.43 -76.88 -44.29
N GLU A 7 -13.62 -77.43 -44.06
CA GLU A 7 -14.76 -76.65 -43.53
C GLU A 7 -14.46 -76.06 -42.14
N ALA A 8 -13.75 -76.81 -41.28
CA ALA A 8 -13.31 -76.32 -39.98
C ALA A 8 -12.27 -75.19 -40.11
N MET A 9 -11.32 -75.29 -41.04
CA MET A 9 -10.33 -74.23 -41.29
C MET A 9 -10.99 -72.94 -41.80
N ILE A 10 -11.92 -73.05 -42.75
CA ILE A 10 -12.64 -71.88 -43.29
C ILE A 10 -13.42 -71.15 -42.17
N SER A 11 -14.06 -71.93 -41.29
CA SER A 11 -14.77 -71.38 -40.13
C SER A 11 -13.82 -70.70 -39.14
N LEU A 12 -12.63 -71.27 -38.92
CA LEU A 12 -11.60 -70.68 -38.06
C LEU A 12 -11.07 -69.37 -38.60
N ASP A 13 -10.78 -69.30 -39.91
CA ASP A 13 -10.30 -68.08 -40.57
C ASP A 13 -11.34 -66.96 -40.53
N ALA A 14 -12.62 -67.30 -40.70
CA ALA A 14 -13.71 -66.35 -40.57
C ALA A 14 -13.83 -65.82 -39.13
N ALA A 15 -13.70 -66.69 -38.13
CA ALA A 15 -13.70 -66.30 -36.72
C ALA A 15 -12.50 -65.40 -36.38
N GLN A 16 -11.30 -65.75 -36.85
CA GLN A 16 -10.09 -64.94 -36.68
C GLN A 16 -10.26 -63.55 -37.29
N SER A 17 -10.73 -63.50 -38.54
CA SER A 17 -10.98 -62.24 -39.26
C SER A 17 -11.99 -61.35 -38.52
N GLY A 18 -13.04 -61.96 -37.94
CA GLY A 18 -14.02 -61.27 -37.11
C GLY A 18 -13.41 -60.68 -35.83
N VAL A 19 -12.52 -61.42 -35.15
CA VAL A 19 -11.82 -60.94 -33.94
C VAL A 19 -10.86 -59.79 -34.28
N GLU A 20 -10.09 -59.90 -35.36
CA GLU A 20 -9.19 -58.83 -35.79
C GLU A 20 -9.94 -57.55 -36.19
N ALA A 21 -11.09 -57.69 -36.86
CA ALA A 21 -11.95 -56.55 -37.19
C ALA A 21 -12.51 -55.89 -35.91
N ALA A 22 -12.95 -56.68 -34.93
CA ALA A 22 -13.43 -56.15 -33.65
C ALA A 22 -12.33 -55.42 -32.88
N LEU A 23 -11.10 -55.95 -32.87
CA LEU A 23 -9.92 -55.32 -32.26
C LEU A 23 -9.55 -53.99 -32.94
N ARG A 24 -9.58 -53.94 -34.27
CA ARG A 24 -9.35 -52.69 -35.02
C ARG A 24 -10.45 -51.66 -34.75
N ALA A 25 -11.69 -52.11 -34.60
CA ALA A 25 -12.83 -51.24 -34.32
C ALA A 25 -12.83 -50.67 -32.89
N THR A 26 -12.04 -51.22 -31.95
CA THR A 26 -12.13 -50.84 -30.54
C THR A 26 -11.43 -49.51 -30.19
N GLU A 27 -10.83 -48.77 -31.15
CA GLU A 27 -10.05 -47.54 -30.89
C GLU A 27 -9.22 -47.61 -29.59
N TYR A 28 -8.57 -48.75 -29.39
CA TYR A 28 -7.91 -49.08 -28.13
C TYR A 28 -6.64 -48.24 -28.00
N ASP A 29 -6.72 -47.14 -27.24
CA ASP A 29 -5.56 -46.39 -26.75
C ASP A 29 -5.15 -46.95 -25.38
N PRO A 30 -4.03 -47.70 -25.29
CA PRO A 30 -3.56 -48.30 -24.04
C PRO A 30 -3.27 -47.26 -22.96
N GLN A 31 -2.91 -46.03 -23.34
CA GLN A 31 -2.55 -44.96 -22.41
C GLN A 31 -3.76 -44.18 -21.90
N ARG A 32 -4.94 -44.38 -22.49
CA ARG A 32 -6.12 -43.57 -22.15
C ARG A 32 -6.57 -43.79 -20.71
N LEU A 33 -6.49 -45.03 -20.23
CA LEU A 33 -6.79 -45.37 -18.84
C LEU A 33 -5.79 -44.72 -17.89
N GLU A 34 -4.49 -44.87 -18.17
CA GLU A 34 -3.40 -44.30 -17.38
C GLU A 34 -3.53 -42.77 -17.26
N LYS A 35 -3.75 -42.06 -18.38
CA LYS A 35 -3.97 -40.60 -18.39
C LYS A 35 -5.20 -40.19 -17.57
N ALA A 36 -6.28 -40.96 -17.63
CA ALA A 36 -7.49 -40.67 -16.87
C ALA A 36 -7.27 -40.87 -15.36
N GLU A 37 -6.56 -41.94 -14.97
CA GLU A 37 -6.20 -42.23 -13.59
C GLU A 37 -5.24 -41.18 -13.01
N GLU A 38 -4.20 -40.80 -13.76
CA GLU A 38 -3.29 -39.71 -13.38
C GLU A 38 -4.06 -38.40 -13.12
N ARG A 39 -4.96 -38.02 -14.03
CA ARG A 39 -5.79 -36.82 -13.88
C ARG A 39 -6.69 -36.92 -12.65
N LEU A 40 -7.30 -38.09 -12.42
CA LEU A 40 -8.16 -38.35 -11.26
C LEU A 40 -7.37 -38.24 -9.95
N PHE A 41 -6.16 -38.80 -9.88
CA PHE A 41 -5.31 -38.71 -8.70
C PHE A 41 -4.84 -37.27 -8.44
N ALA A 42 -4.48 -36.52 -9.48
CA ALA A 42 -4.11 -35.11 -9.37
C ALA A 42 -5.26 -34.25 -8.82
N LEU A 43 -6.48 -34.44 -9.34
CA LEU A 43 -7.68 -33.74 -8.85
C LEU A 43 -8.00 -34.10 -7.39
N ARG A 44 -7.92 -35.38 -7.01
CA ARG A 44 -8.12 -35.82 -5.62
C ARG A 44 -7.04 -35.27 -4.68
N ALA A 45 -5.80 -35.19 -5.13
CA ALA A 45 -4.72 -34.59 -4.35
C ALA A 45 -4.95 -33.08 -4.12
N ALA A 46 -5.38 -32.35 -5.16
CA ALA A 46 -5.74 -30.94 -5.04
C ALA A 46 -6.94 -30.72 -4.11
N SER A 47 -7.99 -31.55 -4.24
CA SER A 47 -9.16 -31.54 -3.36
C SER A 47 -8.78 -31.72 -1.89
N ARG A 48 -7.92 -32.70 -1.57
CA ARG A 48 -7.40 -32.88 -0.20
C ARG A 48 -6.55 -31.70 0.28
N LYS A 49 -5.66 -31.18 -0.57
CA LYS A 49 -4.77 -30.05 -0.23
C LYS A 49 -5.56 -28.80 0.14
N HIS A 50 -6.63 -28.53 -0.59
CA HIS A 50 -7.44 -27.33 -0.43
C HIS A 50 -8.73 -27.55 0.37
N ASN A 51 -8.98 -28.78 0.82
CA ASN A 51 -10.16 -29.17 1.60
C ASN A 51 -11.50 -28.76 0.95
N VAL A 52 -11.63 -29.01 -0.36
CA VAL A 52 -12.86 -28.75 -1.14
C VAL A 52 -13.21 -29.98 -2.00
N ALA A 53 -14.46 -30.12 -2.42
CA ALA A 53 -14.83 -31.18 -3.35
C ALA A 53 -14.11 -30.99 -4.69
N VAL A 54 -13.90 -32.10 -5.43
CA VAL A 54 -13.24 -32.05 -6.75
C VAL A 54 -14.00 -31.14 -7.72
N ASP A 55 -15.34 -31.17 -7.66
CA ASP A 55 -16.21 -30.37 -8.52
C ASP A 55 -16.07 -28.85 -8.25
N ASP A 56 -15.69 -28.48 -7.03
CA ASP A 56 -15.54 -27.08 -6.61
C ASP A 56 -14.13 -26.51 -6.87
N LEU A 57 -13.17 -27.34 -7.31
CA LEU A 57 -11.78 -26.92 -7.53
C LEU A 57 -11.65 -25.79 -8.57
N ALA A 58 -12.51 -25.80 -9.60
CA ALA A 58 -12.50 -24.75 -10.61
C ALA A 58 -12.91 -23.39 -10.02
N GLN A 59 -13.96 -23.39 -9.19
CA GLN A 59 -14.41 -22.18 -8.50
C GLN A 59 -13.35 -21.67 -7.53
N LEU A 60 -12.72 -22.56 -6.76
CA LEU A 60 -11.64 -22.19 -5.86
C LEU A 60 -10.46 -21.52 -6.59
N ARG A 61 -10.05 -22.07 -7.75
CA ARG A 61 -9.01 -21.46 -8.59
C ARG A 61 -9.42 -20.04 -8.99
N ASP A 62 -10.66 -19.85 -9.44
CA ASP A 62 -11.13 -18.55 -9.91
C ASP A 62 -11.16 -17.52 -8.76
N THR A 63 -11.57 -17.93 -7.56
CA THR A 63 -11.45 -17.10 -6.34
C THR A 63 -10.00 -16.74 -6.06
N MET A 64 -9.07 -17.71 -6.03
CA MET A 64 -7.66 -17.43 -5.77
C MET A 64 -7.02 -16.50 -6.81
N VAL A 65 -7.42 -16.61 -8.08
CA VAL A 65 -6.94 -15.71 -9.14
C VAL A 65 -7.49 -14.30 -8.94
N ALA A 66 -8.76 -14.16 -8.56
CA ALA A 66 -9.35 -12.85 -8.25
C ALA A 66 -8.68 -12.22 -7.02
N ASP A 67 -8.49 -12.97 -5.94
CA ASP A 67 -7.83 -12.51 -4.72
C ASP A 67 -6.39 -12.04 -5.00
N LEU A 68 -5.65 -12.77 -5.84
CA LEU A 68 -4.31 -12.37 -6.27
C LEU A 68 -4.33 -11.08 -7.08
N ALA A 69 -5.26 -10.95 -8.04
CA ALA A 69 -5.38 -9.73 -8.84
C ALA A 69 -5.74 -8.50 -7.98
N ASP A 70 -6.59 -8.68 -6.97
CA ASP A 70 -6.95 -7.62 -6.02
C ASP A 70 -5.75 -7.20 -5.15
N LEU A 71 -4.92 -8.16 -4.72
CA LEU A 71 -3.69 -7.89 -3.98
C LEU A 71 -2.68 -7.12 -4.84
N ASP A 72 -2.43 -7.57 -6.07
CA ASP A 72 -1.50 -6.91 -7.00
C ASP A 72 -1.94 -5.47 -7.29
N ALA A 73 -3.24 -5.26 -7.57
CA ALA A 73 -3.80 -3.92 -7.76
C ALA A 73 -3.72 -3.05 -6.49
N GLY A 74 -3.84 -3.67 -5.32
CA GLY A 74 -3.67 -3.02 -4.02
C GLY A 74 -2.23 -2.54 -3.80
N GLU A 75 -1.24 -3.35 -4.14
CA GLU A 75 0.18 -3.01 -4.03
C GLU A 75 0.57 -1.86 -4.96
N GLU A 76 0.11 -1.87 -6.22
CA GLU A 76 0.31 -0.76 -7.14
C GLU A 76 -0.29 0.55 -6.61
N ARG A 77 -1.52 0.50 -6.08
CA ARG A 77 -2.17 1.67 -5.48
C ARG A 77 -1.44 2.16 -4.24
N LEU A 78 -0.97 1.27 -3.38
CA LEU A 78 -0.21 1.62 -2.19
C LEU A 78 1.08 2.34 -2.56
N HIS A 79 1.87 1.78 -3.48
CA HIS A 79 3.11 2.39 -3.94
C HIS A 79 2.88 3.77 -4.58
N ALA A 80 1.78 3.94 -5.32
CA ALA A 80 1.39 5.24 -5.86
C ALA A 80 1.05 6.26 -4.76
N LEU A 81 0.32 5.86 -3.72
CA LEU A 81 -0.03 6.71 -2.58
C LEU A 81 1.19 7.09 -1.74
N GLU A 82 2.13 6.16 -1.51
CA GLU A 82 3.38 6.43 -0.80
C GLU A 82 4.22 7.48 -1.54
N LYS A 83 4.31 7.36 -2.87
CA LYS A 83 5.00 8.34 -3.70
C LYS A 83 4.33 9.72 -3.63
N GLN A 84 2.99 9.76 -3.66
CA GLN A 84 2.25 11.01 -3.52
C GLN A 84 2.44 11.64 -2.12
N ALA A 85 2.42 10.84 -1.06
CA ALA A 85 2.63 11.31 0.31
C ALA A 85 4.05 11.87 0.49
N ALA A 86 5.07 11.19 -0.04
CA ALA A 86 6.45 11.68 -0.02
C ALA A 86 6.60 13.02 -0.75
N ALA A 87 6.02 13.14 -1.95
CA ALA A 87 6.05 14.38 -2.72
C ALA A 87 5.30 15.53 -2.02
N ALA A 88 4.14 15.25 -1.43
CA ALA A 88 3.37 16.23 -0.66
C ALA A 88 4.14 16.69 0.58
N ARG A 89 4.84 15.77 1.27
CA ARG A 89 5.69 16.10 2.43
C ARG A 89 6.86 17.00 2.03
N GLU A 90 7.55 16.68 0.93
CA GLU A 90 8.64 17.51 0.42
C GLU A 90 8.15 18.92 0.06
N ALA A 91 7.01 19.02 -0.63
CA ALA A 91 6.40 20.31 -0.98
C ALA A 91 5.99 21.12 0.27
N TYR A 92 5.46 20.46 1.29
CA TYR A 92 5.16 21.07 2.58
C TYR A 92 6.45 21.59 3.25
N ASP A 93 7.50 20.76 3.34
CA ASP A 93 8.74 21.12 4.04
C ASP A 93 9.43 22.33 3.40
N ILE A 94 9.45 22.40 2.06
CA ILE A 94 9.95 23.56 1.31
C ILE A 94 9.14 24.82 1.64
N SER A 95 7.81 24.71 1.60
CA SER A 95 6.91 25.85 1.84
C SER A 95 7.00 26.33 3.29
N ALA A 96 7.08 25.40 4.25
CA ALA A 96 7.20 25.70 5.67
C ALA A 96 8.54 26.37 5.99
N ALA A 97 9.64 25.93 5.38
CA ALA A 97 10.94 26.58 5.54
C ALA A 97 10.95 28.01 4.99
N GLN A 98 10.30 28.23 3.83
CA GLN A 98 10.13 29.57 3.27
C GLN A 98 9.30 30.47 4.19
N LEU A 99 8.18 29.96 4.70
CA LEU A 99 7.33 30.68 5.65
C LEU A 99 8.08 31.05 6.93
N SER A 100 8.87 30.12 7.48
CA SER A 100 9.70 30.36 8.67
C SER A 100 10.71 31.48 8.44
N SER A 101 11.40 31.49 7.29
CA SER A 101 12.33 32.57 6.93
C SER A 101 11.63 33.93 6.84
N LEU A 102 10.44 33.99 6.24
CA LEU A 102 9.64 35.21 6.17
C LEU A 102 9.19 35.68 7.56
N ARG A 103 8.82 34.76 8.45
CA ARG A 103 8.47 35.06 9.84
C ARG A 103 9.64 35.62 10.62
N GLN A 104 10.85 35.10 10.46
CA GLN A 104 12.06 35.66 11.09
C GLN A 104 12.30 37.11 10.67
N ALA A 105 12.19 37.40 9.37
CA ALA A 105 12.34 38.75 8.86
C ALA A 105 11.25 39.68 9.42
N ALA A 106 10.00 39.23 9.44
CA ALA A 106 8.88 39.97 10.00
C ALA A 106 9.03 40.21 11.52
N ALA A 107 9.47 39.21 12.27
CA ALA A 107 9.73 39.31 13.71
C ALA A 107 10.79 40.38 14.02
N SER A 108 11.89 40.42 13.25
CA SER A 108 12.91 41.46 13.37
C SER A 108 12.35 42.85 13.04
N GLY A 109 11.56 42.97 11.97
CA GLY A 109 10.89 44.21 11.59
C GLY A 109 9.92 44.72 12.66
N LEU A 110 9.07 43.83 13.17
CA LEU A 110 8.12 44.13 14.25
C LEU A 110 8.84 44.57 15.51
N THR A 111 9.91 43.86 15.89
CA THR A 111 10.71 44.21 17.08
C THR A 111 11.26 45.63 16.96
N LYS A 112 11.86 45.98 15.83
CA LYS A 112 12.38 47.34 15.59
C LYS A 112 11.29 48.40 15.63
N ALA A 113 10.14 48.12 15.01
CA ALA A 113 9.02 49.05 14.97
C ALA A 113 8.47 49.30 16.38
N VAL A 114 8.20 48.25 17.17
CA VAL A 114 7.70 48.38 18.54
C VAL A 114 8.71 49.12 19.42
N MET A 115 9.99 48.73 19.37
CA MET A 115 11.04 49.36 20.17
C MET A 115 11.23 50.85 19.86
N ALA A 116 10.92 51.31 18.64
CA ALA A 116 10.98 52.72 18.28
C ALA A 116 9.87 53.56 18.93
N GLU A 117 8.73 52.96 19.24
CA GLU A 117 7.57 53.64 19.85
C GLU A 117 7.65 53.70 21.39
N LEU A 118 8.31 52.71 22.03
CA LEU A 118 8.40 52.63 23.49
C LEU A 118 8.95 53.89 24.20
N PRO A 119 9.95 54.63 23.67
CA PRO A 119 10.43 55.85 24.29
C PRO A 119 9.36 56.94 24.44
N ALA A 120 8.46 57.09 23.47
CA ALA A 120 7.37 58.08 23.52
C ALA A 120 6.39 57.82 24.68
N LEU A 121 6.29 56.55 25.10
CA LEU A 121 5.48 56.09 26.22
C LEU A 121 6.23 56.11 27.57
N LYS A 122 7.44 56.67 27.63
CA LYS A 122 8.34 56.62 28.80
C LYS A 122 8.75 55.19 29.20
N LEU A 123 8.73 54.26 28.24
CA LEU A 123 9.13 52.85 28.40
C LEU A 123 10.50 52.58 27.76
N GLU A 124 11.41 53.54 27.82
CA GLU A 124 12.75 53.51 27.21
C GLU A 124 13.61 52.32 27.68
N ARG A 125 13.26 51.75 28.82
CA ARG A 125 13.96 50.63 29.45
C ARG A 125 13.28 49.28 29.22
N ALA A 126 12.12 49.28 28.57
CA ALA A 126 11.42 48.07 28.22
C ALA A 126 11.98 47.47 26.92
N GLU A 127 11.91 46.15 26.80
CA GLU A 127 12.31 45.41 25.61
C GLU A 127 11.16 44.53 25.15
N PHE A 128 10.79 44.63 23.87
CA PHE A 128 9.89 43.72 23.20
C PHE A 128 10.70 42.66 22.47
N ILE A 129 10.32 41.40 22.64
CA ILE A 129 11.03 40.24 22.12
C ILE A 129 10.02 39.36 21.39
N VAL A 130 10.31 38.99 20.15
CA VAL A 130 9.60 37.95 19.43
C VAL A 130 10.41 36.66 19.55
N GLU A 131 9.95 35.74 20.38
CA GLU A 131 10.51 34.40 20.52
C GLU A 131 9.89 33.50 19.44
N MET A 132 10.73 32.71 18.77
CA MET A 132 10.27 31.79 17.74
C MET A 132 11.05 30.48 17.84
N GLY A 133 10.34 29.39 18.13
CA GLY A 133 10.87 28.04 18.07
C GLY A 133 10.44 27.37 16.76
N SER A 134 11.37 26.79 16.03
CA SER A 134 11.08 26.04 14.79
C SER A 134 11.43 24.57 14.96
N ASP A 135 10.51 23.68 14.59
CA ASP A 135 10.74 22.24 14.58
C ASP A 135 10.25 21.65 13.25
N ALA A 136 11.21 21.24 12.42
CA ALA A 136 10.95 20.67 11.10
C ALA A 136 10.13 19.36 11.15
N GLU A 137 10.10 18.67 12.29
CA GLU A 137 9.28 17.47 12.47
C GLU A 137 7.88 17.78 13.01
N SER A 138 7.68 18.95 13.62
CA SER A 138 6.38 19.42 14.10
C SER A 138 5.59 20.10 12.98
N ARG A 139 5.00 19.28 12.10
CA ARG A 139 4.23 19.77 10.94
C ARG A 139 2.79 20.09 11.34
N MET A 140 2.44 21.37 11.33
CA MET A 140 1.09 21.86 11.62
C MET A 140 0.51 22.60 10.41
N GLU A 141 -0.79 22.88 10.40
CA GLU A 141 -1.41 23.67 9.32
C GLU A 141 -0.82 25.07 9.18
N GLU A 142 -0.29 25.62 10.28
CA GLU A 142 0.35 26.94 10.35
C GLU A 142 1.85 26.91 10.03
N GLY A 143 2.41 25.74 9.69
CA GLY A 143 3.84 25.54 9.42
C GLY A 143 4.58 24.87 10.58
N ILE A 144 5.86 25.21 10.74
CA ILE A 144 6.79 24.55 11.68
C ILE A 144 7.23 25.46 12.84
N ASP A 145 6.67 26.66 12.92
CA ASP A 145 7.08 27.67 13.89
C ASP A 145 6.04 27.85 14.99
N GLN A 146 6.51 27.84 16.24
CA GLN A 146 5.79 28.35 17.39
C GLN A 146 6.30 29.76 17.69
N VAL A 147 5.42 30.76 17.54
CA VAL A 147 5.76 32.17 17.78
C VAL A 147 5.15 32.63 19.10
N GLU A 148 5.94 33.33 19.91
CA GLU A 148 5.50 33.94 21.16
C GLU A 148 6.00 35.38 21.28
N PHE A 149 5.16 36.27 21.82
CA PHE A 149 5.54 37.65 22.09
C PHE A 149 5.84 37.84 23.58
N TRP A 150 7.02 38.39 23.84
CA TRP A 150 7.57 38.55 25.18
C TRP A 150 7.91 40.02 25.43
N VAL A 151 7.81 40.42 26.69
CA VAL A 151 8.16 41.77 27.11
C VAL A 151 9.02 41.71 28.37
N ARG A 152 10.01 42.60 28.44
CA ARG A 152 10.77 42.89 29.65
C ARG A 152 10.52 44.36 29.98
N THR A 153 9.81 44.63 31.07
CA THR A 153 9.41 46.01 31.43
C THR A 153 10.54 46.81 32.09
N ASN A 154 11.46 46.16 32.78
CA ASN A 154 12.60 46.80 33.44
C ASN A 154 13.92 46.07 33.17
N PRO A 155 15.06 46.78 33.14
CA PRO A 155 16.36 46.16 32.97
C PRO A 155 16.65 45.28 34.20
N GLY A 156 17.02 44.02 33.97
CA GLY A 156 17.33 43.06 35.02
C GLY A 156 16.16 42.17 35.46
N THR A 157 14.91 42.43 35.03
CA THR A 157 13.81 41.49 35.25
C THR A 157 13.77 40.41 34.16
N ARG A 158 13.38 39.18 34.50
CA ARG A 158 13.23 38.11 33.51
C ARG A 158 12.12 38.49 32.51
N PRO A 159 12.37 38.42 31.18
CA PRO A 159 11.31 38.56 30.19
C PRO A 159 10.17 37.58 30.47
N GLY A 160 8.94 37.98 30.17
CA GLY A 160 7.76 37.13 30.30
C GLY A 160 6.82 37.26 29.11
N PRO A 161 5.90 36.29 28.91
CA PRO A 161 4.91 36.35 27.85
C PRO A 161 4.06 37.60 28.00
N MET A 162 3.89 38.36 26.91
CA MET A 162 3.16 39.63 26.90
C MET A 162 1.74 39.48 27.49
N MET A 163 1.06 38.37 27.17
CA MET A 163 -0.28 38.04 27.68
C MET A 163 -0.37 37.90 29.21
N LYS A 164 0.74 37.54 29.88
CA LYS A 164 0.78 37.38 31.35
C LYS A 164 1.27 38.65 32.06
N VAL A 165 2.04 39.50 31.37
CA VAL A 165 2.61 40.72 31.95
C VAL A 165 1.65 41.92 31.85
N ALA A 166 0.75 41.93 30.86
CA ALA A 166 -0.22 43.01 30.66
C ALA A 166 -1.49 42.95 31.57
N SER A 167 -1.63 41.93 32.44
CA SER A 167 -2.81 41.76 33.31
C SER A 167 -2.87 42.76 34.50
N GLY A 168 -1.93 43.70 34.59
CA GLY A 168 -1.82 44.68 35.67
C GLY A 168 -2.16 46.10 35.22
N GLY A 169 -3.34 46.30 34.61
CA GLY A 169 -3.93 47.61 34.34
C GLY A 169 -3.22 48.43 33.26
N GLU A 170 -3.68 48.28 32.01
CA GLU A 170 -3.96 49.30 30.97
C GLU A 170 -4.45 48.56 29.71
#